data_AF-A0A949Z471-F1
#
_entry.id   AF-A0A949Z471-F1
#
_cell.length_a   1.000
_cell.length_b   1.000
_cell.length_c   1.000
_cell.angle_alpha   90.00
_cell.angle_beta   90.00
_cell.angle_gamma   90.00
#
_symmetry.space_group_name_H-M   'P 1'
#
loop_
_entity.id
_entity.type
_entity.pdbx_description
1 polymer ?
#
loop_
_entity_poly.entity_id
_entity_poly.type
_entity_poly.pdbx_seq_one_letter_code
_entity_poly.pdbx_strand_id
1 'polypeptide(L)'
;MRTTIDKTQAGKVRVRIDELALEGFPPGDRFRIAEGIRRELTRLIAERGLGRLRQAPGGKPAVDSGSLRIAQGANAQAIGIQVAQSVHRGLTGGHGKR
;
A
#
# COMPACT_ATOMS: atom_id res chain seq x y z
N MET A 1 -28.13 -24.71 6.11
CA MET A 1 -27.11 -25.05 7.11
C MET A 1 -25.80 -24.40 6.66
N ARG A 2 -25.34 -23.36 7.35
CA ARG A 2 -24.17 -22.54 6.98
C ARG A 2 -22.92 -23.17 7.60
N THR A 3 -21.93 -23.49 6.78
CA THR A 3 -20.61 -23.92 7.26
C THR A 3 -19.55 -22.91 6.87
N THR A 4 -19.09 -22.24 7.91
CA THR A 4 -17.80 -21.59 8.20
C THR A 4 -16.77 -21.54 7.07
N ILE A 5 -16.42 -20.32 6.66
CA ILE A 5 -15.26 -20.04 5.82
C ILE A 5 -14.03 -20.03 6.73
N ASP A 6 -13.21 -21.05 6.57
CA ASP A 6 -11.89 -21.19 7.17
C ASP A 6 -10.99 -20.03 6.71
N LYS A 7 -10.73 -19.07 7.61
CA LYS A 7 -9.90 -17.90 7.31
C LYS A 7 -8.47 -18.16 7.75
N THR A 8 -7.82 -19.12 7.13
CA THR A 8 -6.34 -19.24 7.15
C THR A 8 -5.83 -19.70 5.80
N GLN A 9 -6.25 -19.05 4.71
CA GLN A 9 -5.53 -19.20 3.46
C GLN A 9 -4.32 -18.28 3.50
N ALA A 10 -3.19 -18.87 3.90
CA ALA A 10 -1.84 -18.35 3.67
C ALA A 10 -1.58 -18.28 2.15
N GLY A 11 -2.29 -17.40 1.46
CA GLY A 11 -2.06 -17.09 0.06
C GLY A 11 -0.80 -16.25 -0.07
N LYS A 12 0.15 -16.68 -0.89
CA LYS A 12 1.32 -15.87 -1.24
C LYS A 12 0.85 -14.65 -2.02
N VAL A 13 0.77 -13.51 -1.35
CA VAL A 13 0.47 -12.23 -1.98
C VAL A 13 1.75 -11.71 -2.65
N ARG A 14 1.72 -11.52 -3.97
CA ARG A 14 2.79 -10.83 -4.71
C ARG A 14 2.30 -9.44 -5.09
N VAL A 15 2.97 -8.41 -4.58
CA VAL A 15 2.75 -7.02 -4.99
C VAL A 15 3.85 -6.64 -5.97
N ARG A 16 3.47 -6.20 -7.17
CA ARG A 16 4.37 -5.66 -8.18
C ARG A 16 3.99 -4.21 -8.41
N ILE A 17 4.96 -3.32 -8.26
CA ILE A 17 4.83 -1.90 -8.61
C ILE A 17 5.56 -1.76 -9.95
N ASP A 18 4.80 -1.55 -11.02
CA ASP A 18 5.38 -1.46 -12.37
C ASP A 18 6.12 -0.14 -12.58
N GLU A 19 5.61 0.94 -11.98
CA GLU A 19 6.25 2.26 -12.05
C GLU A 19 6.09 2.99 -10.72
N LEU A 20 7.17 3.65 -10.28
CA LEU A 20 7.17 4.55 -9.12
C LEU A 20 7.82 5.87 -9.56
N ALA A 21 6.98 6.84 -9.91
CA ALA A 21 7.42 8.20 -10.20
C ALA A 21 7.69 8.95 -8.88
N LEU A 22 8.93 9.37 -8.68
CA LEU A 22 9.37 10.18 -7.54
C LEU A 22 9.77 11.57 -8.03
N GLU A 23 8.79 12.44 -8.22
CA GLU A 23 9.03 13.81 -8.64
C GLU A 23 9.50 14.68 -7.46
N GLY A 24 10.53 15.50 -7.68
CA GLY A 24 11.06 16.40 -6.65
C GLY A 24 11.98 15.76 -5.60
N PHE A 25 12.33 14.48 -5.73
CA PHE A 25 13.27 13.79 -4.82
C PHE A 25 14.68 13.70 -5.41
N PRO A 26 15.73 13.74 -4.56
CA PRO A 26 17.09 13.46 -4.99
C PRO A 26 17.21 12.05 -5.59
N PRO A 27 17.93 11.85 -6.70
CA PRO A 27 18.10 10.53 -7.31
C PRO A 27 18.69 9.49 -6.34
N GLY A 28 19.47 9.91 -5.35
CA GLY A 28 20.06 9.04 -4.32
C GLY A 28 19.04 8.47 -3.32
N ASP A 29 17.88 9.11 -3.16
CA ASP A 29 16.88 8.68 -2.19
C ASP A 29 15.86 7.70 -2.78
N ARG A 30 15.80 7.54 -4.11
CA ARG A 30 14.85 6.64 -4.78
C ARG A 30 14.86 5.21 -4.23
N PHE A 31 16.06 4.66 -3.99
CA PHE A 31 16.21 3.30 -3.45
C PHE A 31 15.83 3.21 -1.98
N ARG A 32 16.14 4.25 -1.19
CA ARG A 32 15.80 4.31 0.23
C ARG A 32 14.30 4.47 0.46
N ILE A 33 13.66 5.28 -0.37
CA ILE A 33 12.20 5.46 -0.40
C ILE A 33 11.54 4.13 -0.80
N ALA A 34 11.99 3.51 -1.90
CA ALA A 34 11.46 2.22 -2.36
C ALA A 34 11.59 1.12 -1.29
N GLU A 35 12.73 1.06 -0.60
CA GLU A 35 12.94 0.11 0.49
C GLU A 35 12.02 0.38 1.69
N GLY A 36 11.81 1.66 2.04
CA GLY A 36 10.84 2.05 3.07
C GLY A 36 9.41 1.62 2.72
N ILE A 37 9.00 1.83 1.47
CA ILE A 37 7.69 1.39 0.95
C ILE A 37 7.57 -0.13 1.06
N ARG A 38 8.56 -0.87 0.58
CA ARG A 38 8.55 -2.34 0.58
C ARG A 38 8.42 -2.91 1.99
N ARG A 39 9.23 -2.41 2.93
CA ARG A 39 9.22 -2.86 4.32
C ARG A 39 7.88 -2.59 4.98
N GLU A 40 7.36 -1.37 4.85
CA GLU A 40 6.11 -1.00 5.51
C GLU A 40 4.91 -1.69 4.87
N LEU A 41 4.84 -1.81 3.53
CA LEU A 41 3.77 -2.59 2.89
C LEU A 41 3.79 -4.05 3.32
N THR A 42 4.98 -4.66 3.41
CA THR A 42 5.11 -6.04 3.88
C THR A 42 4.55 -6.18 5.29
N ARG A 43 4.91 -5.24 6.17
CA ARG A 43 4.41 -5.19 7.55
C ARG A 43 2.89 -5.02 7.60
N LEU A 44 2.34 -4.02 6.90
CA LEU A 44 0.89 -3.73 6.91
C LEU A 44 0.06 -4.88 6.34
N ILE A 45 0.55 -5.55 5.29
CA ILE A 45 -0.10 -6.71 4.70
C ILE A 45 -0.04 -7.90 5.66
N ALA A 46 1.10 -8.13 6.33
CA ALA A 46 1.24 -9.21 7.29
C ALA A 46 0.36 -8.99 8.54
N GLU A 47 0.33 -7.76 9.07
CA GLU A 47 -0.39 -7.43 10.31
C GLU A 47 -1.90 -7.26 10.09
N ARG A 48 -2.29 -6.57 9.02
CA ARG A 48 -3.69 -6.13 8.80
C ARG A 48 -4.36 -6.83 7.63
N GLY A 49 -3.61 -7.58 6.83
CA GLY A 49 -4.09 -8.13 5.56
C GLY A 49 -4.37 -7.02 4.52
N LEU A 50 -4.86 -7.43 3.35
CA LEU A 50 -5.27 -6.50 2.29
C LEU A 50 -6.76 -6.10 2.36
N GLY A 51 -7.42 -6.42 3.49
CA GLY A 51 -8.87 -6.26 3.64
C GLY A 51 -9.64 -7.02 2.56
N ARG A 52 -10.96 -6.80 2.47
CA ARG A 52 -11.70 -7.19 1.27
C ARG A 52 -11.24 -6.26 0.16
N LEU A 53 -10.14 -6.61 -0.54
CA LEU A 53 -9.89 -6.13 -1.90
C LEU A 53 -11.19 -6.39 -2.63
N ARG A 54 -12.00 -5.32 -2.74
CA ARG A 54 -13.41 -5.40 -3.10
C ARG A 54 -13.45 -6.22 -4.38
N GLN A 55 -14.04 -7.41 -4.29
CA GLN A 55 -14.02 -8.49 -5.28
C GLN A 55 -14.74 -8.05 -6.56
N ALA A 56 -14.25 -7.00 -7.20
CA ALA A 56 -14.64 -6.64 -8.54
C ALA A 56 -14.03 -7.72 -9.44
N PRO A 57 -14.85 -8.48 -10.18
CA PRO A 57 -14.33 -9.32 -11.25
C PRO A 57 -13.56 -8.40 -12.19
N GLY A 58 -12.23 -8.54 -12.26
CA GLY A 58 -11.35 -7.65 -13.03
C GLY A 58 -10.45 -6.70 -12.22
N GLY A 59 -10.53 -6.68 -10.89
CA GLY A 59 -9.68 -5.83 -10.04
C GLY A 59 -10.13 -4.37 -9.97
N LYS A 60 -9.53 -3.56 -9.08
CA LYS A 60 -9.75 -2.11 -9.05
C LYS A 60 -8.89 -1.48 -10.17
N PRO A 61 -9.48 -0.76 -11.15
CA PRO A 61 -8.72 -0.16 -12.25
C PRO A 61 -7.76 0.95 -11.79
N ALA A 62 -8.04 1.59 -10.66
CA ALA A 62 -7.14 2.56 -10.02
C ALA A 62 -7.34 2.55 -8.50
N VAL A 63 -6.24 2.71 -7.76
CA VAL A 63 -6.27 2.91 -6.31
C VAL A 63 -5.88 4.36 -6.06
N ASP A 64 -6.88 5.21 -5.82
CA ASP A 64 -6.63 6.55 -5.33
C ASP A 64 -6.28 6.49 -3.83
N SER A 65 -5.05 6.87 -3.54
CA SER A 65 -4.50 6.92 -2.18
C SER A 65 -4.65 8.33 -1.57
N GLY A 66 -5.15 9.30 -2.34
CA GLY A 66 -5.27 10.70 -1.96
C GLY A 66 -3.93 11.45 -1.96
N SER A 67 -3.98 12.70 -1.51
CA SER A 67 -2.79 13.56 -1.41
C SER A 67 -2.02 13.27 -0.12
N LEU A 68 -0.72 13.04 -0.25
CA LEU A 68 0.20 12.92 0.88
C LEU A 68 1.01 14.21 1.04
N ARG A 69 1.05 14.77 2.25
CA ARG A 69 1.93 15.90 2.59
C ARG A 69 3.19 15.37 3.23
N ILE A 70 4.30 15.50 2.50
CA ILE A 70 5.63 15.11 3.00
C ILE A 70 6.29 16.35 3.60
N ALA A 71 6.72 16.24 4.85
CA ALA A 71 7.47 17.31 5.50
C ALA A 71 8.80 17.57 4.78
N GLN A 72 9.17 18.84 4.64
CA GLN A 72 10.45 19.22 4.06
C GLN A 72 11.59 18.65 4.91
N GLY A 73 12.55 17.97 4.28
CA GLY A 73 13.66 17.31 4.98
C GLY A 73 13.28 15.98 5.65
N ALA A 74 12.08 15.44 5.41
CA ALA A 74 11.74 14.10 5.86
C ALA A 74 12.75 13.07 5.32
N ASN A 75 13.18 12.16 6.18
CA ASN A 75 14.08 11.09 5.76
C ASN A 75 13.36 10.13 4.79
N ALA A 76 14.14 9.51 3.91
CA ALA A 76 13.62 8.61 2.87
C ALA A 76 12.79 7.44 3.44
N GLN A 77 13.12 6.94 4.64
CA GLN A 77 12.32 5.88 5.28
C GLN A 77 10.93 6.37 5.70
N ALA A 78 10.83 7.54 6.32
CA ALA A 78 9.57 8.13 6.76
C ALA A 78 8.67 8.44 5.56
N ILE A 79 9.26 8.89 4.45
CA ILE A 79 8.55 9.04 3.17
C ILE A 79 7.98 7.70 2.72
N GLY A 80 8.81 6.66 2.67
CA GLY A 80 8.37 5.33 2.24
C GLY A 80 7.27 4.75 3.12
N ILE A 81 7.34 4.94 4.44
CA ILE A 81 6.31 4.53 5.40
C ILE A 81 4.98 5.22 5.11
N GLN A 82 4.99 6.54 4.93
CA GLN A 82 3.77 7.30 4.67
C GLN A 82 3.12 6.89 3.33
N VAL A 83 3.93 6.69 2.29
CA VAL A 83 3.44 6.21 0.99
C VAL A 83 2.82 4.81 1.12
N ALA A 84 3.50 3.88 1.80
CA ALA A 84 2.99 2.53 2.04
C ALA A 84 1.65 2.50 2.78
N GLN A 85 1.51 3.33 3.82
CA GLN A 85 0.27 3.45 4.58
C GLN A 85 -0.88 4.00 3.72
N SER A 86 -0.58 4.97 2.85
CA SER A 86 -1.55 5.54 1.92
C SER A 86 -2.05 4.51 0.91
N VAL A 87 -1.12 3.77 0.29
CA VAL A 87 -1.44 2.68 -0.65
C VAL A 87 -2.25 1.58 0.03
N HIS A 88 -1.85 1.14 1.23
CA HIS A 88 -2.59 0.13 2.00
C HIS A 88 -4.02 0.56 2.32
N ARG A 89 -4.22 1.84 2.66
CA ARG A 89 -5.55 2.43 2.90
C ARG A 89 -6.41 2.45 1.63
N GLY A 90 -5.82 2.83 0.49
CA GLY A 90 -6.51 2.82 -0.81
C GLY A 90 -6.94 1.40 -1.22
N LEU A 91 -6.08 0.41 -0.99
CA LEU A 91 -6.37 -0.99 -1.25
C LEU A 91 -7.51 -1.52 -0.38
N THR A 92 -7.47 -1.25 0.93
CA THR A 92 -8.46 -1.69 1.91
C THR A 92 -9.81 -0.94 1.83
N GLY A 93 -9.89 0.12 1.02
CA GLY A 93 -11.15 0.82 0.73
C GLY A 93 -11.52 1.88 1.76
N GLY A 94 -10.55 2.50 2.44
CA GLY A 94 -10.75 3.56 3.43
C GLY A 94 -11.29 4.90 2.88
N HIS A 95 -11.91 4.92 1.70
CA HIS A 95 -12.66 6.07 1.19
C HIS A 95 -14.08 6.03 1.74
N GLY A 96 -14.28 6.60 2.92
CA GLY A 96 -15.58 7.17 3.29
C GLY A 96 -15.85 8.34 2.35
N LYS A 97 -16.82 8.17 1.46
CA LYS A 97 -17.41 9.30 0.72
C LYS A 97 -17.91 10.31 1.75
N ARG A 98 -17.46 11.56 1.65
CA ARG A 98 -18.22 12.73 2.11
C ARG A 98 -18.93 13.30 0.90
#